data_AF-X1NXI0-F1
#
_entry.id   AF-X1NXI0-F1
#
_cell.length_a   1.000
_cell.length_b   1.000
_cell.length_c   1.000
_cell.angle_alpha   90.00
_cell.angle_beta   90.00
_cell.angle_gamma   90.00
#
_symmetry.space_group_name_H-M   'P 1'
#
loop_
_entity.id
_entity.type
_entity.pdbx_description
1 polymer ?
#
loop_
_entity_poly.entity_id
_entity_poly.type
_entity_poly.pdbx_seq_one_letter_code
_entity_poly.pdbx_strand_id
1 'polypeptide(L)' 'VAIYEMLYEDDIPLKVSVDEAIEIAKSLGQQEDTPKFINGVLGKILDNIGS' A
#
# COMPACT_ATOMS: atom_id res chain seq x y z
N VAL A 1 -1.47 5.34 -6.92
CA VAL A 1 -2.50 4.32 -7.18
C VAL A 1 -3.07 3.80 -5.87
N ALA A 2 -2.31 3.07 -5.04
CA ALA A 2 -2.82 2.50 -3.79
C ALA A 2 -3.49 3.49 -2.81
N ILE A 3 -2.90 4.67 -2.53
CA ILE A 3 -3.54 5.67 -1.65
C ILE A 3 -4.87 6.18 -2.24
N TYR A 4 -4.95 6.32 -3.56
CA TYR A 4 -6.17 6.77 -4.22
C TYR A 4 -7.27 5.69 -4.08
N GLU A 5 -6.94 4.44 -4.37
CA GLU A 5 -7.88 3.33 -4.23
C GLU A 5 -8.38 3.20 -2.79
N MET A 6 -7.45 3.30 -1.82
CA MET A 6 -7.79 3.24 -0.39
C MET A 6 -8.70 4.37 0.11
N LEU A 7 -8.77 5.51 -0.59
CA LEU A 7 -9.55 6.68 -0.17
C LEU A 7 -10.84 6.90 -0.97
N TYR A 8 -10.93 6.34 -2.18
CA TYR A 8 -11.97 6.70 -3.13
C TYR A 8 -12.63 5.51 -3.83
N GLU A 9 -12.09 4.29 -3.71
CA GLU A 9 -12.59 3.09 -4.38
C GLU A 9 -13.06 2.05 -3.34
N ASP A 10 -14.28 2.23 -2.82
CA ASP A 10 -14.86 1.37 -1.77
C ASP A 10 -15.04 -0.11 -2.21
N ASP A 11 -15.06 -0.36 -3.52
CA ASP A 11 -15.18 -1.70 -4.11
C ASP A 11 -13.86 -2.50 -4.06
N ILE A 12 -12.74 -1.85 -3.77
CA ILE A 12 -11.42 -2.48 -3.69
C ILE A 12 -11.07 -2.69 -2.22
N PRO A 13 -10.90 -3.94 -1.76
CA PRO A 13 -10.50 -4.20 -0.39
C PRO A 13 -9.13 -3.55 -0.10
N LEU A 14 -9.03 -2.77 0.98
CA LEU A 14 -7.82 -2.02 1.34
C LEU A 14 -6.55 -2.89 1.38
N LYS A 15 -6.67 -4.15 1.80
CA LYS A 15 -5.56 -5.11 1.81
C LYS A 15 -5.00 -5.39 0.41
N VAL A 16 -5.85 -5.44 -0.61
CA VAL A 16 -5.45 -5.69 -2.01
C VAL A 16 -4.58 -4.53 -2.51
N SER A 17 -5.01 -3.28 -2.31
CA SER A 17 -4.22 -2.10 -2.68
C SER A 17 -2.85 -2.04 -1.98
N VAL A 18 -2.75 -2.51 -0.73
CA VAL A 18 -1.48 -2.61 -0.01
C VAL A 18 -0.58 -3.70 -0.60
N ASP A 19 -1.12 -4.89 -0.84
CA ASP A 19 -0.37 -6.01 -1.42
C ASP A 19 0.17 -5.65 -2.81
N GLU A 20 -0.65 -5.02 -3.66
CA GLU A 20 -0.23 -4.57 -4.99
C GLU A 20 0.86 -3.49 -4.95
N ALA A 21 0.75 -2.52 -4.04
CA ALA A 21 1.77 -1.50 -3.86
C ALA A 21 3.13 -2.11 -3.46
N ILE A 22 3.12 -3.15 -2.64
CA ILE A 22 4.32 -3.88 -2.22
C ILE A 22 4.93 -4.66 -3.39
N GLU A 23 4.12 -5.35 -4.19
CA GLU A 23 4.61 -6.08 -5.38
C GLU A 23 5.18 -5.13 -6.44
N ILE A 24 4.54 -3.97 -6.66
CA ILE A 24 5.07 -2.91 -7.52
C ILE A 24 6.41 -2.41 -6.97
N ALA A 25 6.51 -2.17 -5.66
CA ALA A 25 7.75 -1.73 -5.02
C ALA A 25 8.88 -2.77 -5.16
N LYS A 26 8.58 -4.07 -5.09
CA LYS A 26 9.55 -5.14 -5.36
C LYS A 26 9.98 -5.16 -6.82
N SER A 27 9.06 -4.96 -7.75
CA SER A 27 9.35 -4.97 -9.19
C SER A 27 10.11 -3.72 -9.66
N LEU A 28 9.95 -2.59 -8.99
CA LEU A 28 10.62 -1.33 -9.33
C LEU A 28 11.87 -1.06 -8.48
N GLY A 29 12.03 -1.78 -7.38
CA GLY A 29 13.03 -1.52 -6.35
C GLY A 29 14.45 -1.87 -6.78
N GLN A 30 15.35 -0.89 -6.67
CA GLN A 30 16.82 -1.07 -6.78
C GLN A 30 17.47 -1.42 -5.42
N GLN A 31 16.73 -1.35 -4.31
CA GLN A 31 17.22 -1.60 -2.95
C GLN A 31 16.25 -2.47 -2.13
N GLU A 32 16.79 -3.37 -1.31
CA GLU A 32 16.03 -4.39 -0.57
C GLU A 32 15.05 -3.82 0.47
N ASP A 33 15.26 -2.59 0.93
CA ASP A 33 14.44 -1.98 2.00
C ASP A 33 13.18 -1.26 1.51
N THR A 34 13.05 -1.02 0.21
CA THR A 34 11.90 -0.28 -0.37
C THR A 34 10.55 -0.94 -0.05
N PRO A 35 10.35 -2.27 -0.19
CA PRO A 35 9.07 -2.91 0.14
C PRO A 35 8.71 -2.79 1.62
N LYS A 36 9.69 -2.86 2.54
CA LYS A 36 9.46 -2.67 3.98
C LYS A 36 9.01 -1.25 4.30
N PHE A 37 9.64 -0.25 3.69
CA PHE A 37 9.26 1.15 3.87
C PHE A 37 7.81 1.41 3.41
N ILE A 38 7.47 0.94 2.21
CA ILE A 38 6.11 1.07 1.65
C ILE A 38 5.08 0.42 2.57
N ASN A 39 5.35 -0.80 3.05
CA ASN A 39 4.47 -1.51 3.97
C ASN A 39 4.24 -0.73 5.28
N GLY A 40 5.29 -0.13 5.85
CA GLY A 40 5.17 0.70 7.05
C GLY A 40 4.30 1.95 6.85
N VAL A 41 4.47 2.65 5.74
CA VAL A 41 3.68 3.86 5.41
C VAL A 41 2.21 3.49 5.15
N LEU A 42 1.96 2.49 4.31
CA LEU A 42 0.59 2.08 3.96
C LEU A 42 -0.15 1.46 5.15
N GLY A 43 0.53 0.72 6.01
CA GLY A 43 -0.04 0.22 7.26
C GLY A 43 -0.52 1.36 8.16
N LYS A 44 0.24 2.46 8.27
CA LYS A 44 -0.19 3.61 9.07
C LYS A 44 -1.39 4.34 8.46
N ILE A 45 -1.47 4.41 7.14
CA ILE A 45 -2.62 4.99 6.43
C ILE A 45 -3.86 4.11 6.67
N LEU A 46 -3.71 2.78 6.56
CA LEU A 46 -4.77 1.81 6.82
C LEU A 46 -5.36 1.97 8.24
N ASP A 47 -4.49 2.09 9.25
CA ASP A 47 -4.93 2.32 10.64
C ASP A 47 -5.79 3.60 10.77
N ASN A 48 -5.47 4.66 10.03
CA ASN A 48 -6.20 5.93 10.09
C ASN A 48 -7.53 5.90 9.32
N ILE A 49 -7.66 5.06 8.29
CA ILE A 49 -8.89 4.94 7.48
C ILE A 49 -9.88 3.96 8.12
N GLY A 50 -9.38 2.89 8.73
CA GLY A 50 -10.21 1.85 9.37
C GLY A 50 -10.64 2.15 10.82
N SER A 51 -10.15 3.25 11.42
CA SER A 51 -10.55 3.73 12.76
C SER A 51 -11.69 4.74 12.67
#